data_AF-A0A951WAP4-F1
#
_entry.id   AF-A0A951WAP4-F1
#
_cell.length_a   1.000
_cell.length_b   1.000
_cell.length_c   1.000
_cell.angle_alpha   90.00
_cell.angle_beta   90.00
_cell.angle_gamma   90.00
#
_symmetry.space_group_name_H-M   'P 1'
#
loop_
_entity.id
_entity.type
_entity.pdbx_description
1 polymer ?
#
loop_
_entity_poly.entity_id
_entity_poly.type
_entity_poly.pdbx_seq_one_letter_code
_entity_poly.pdbx_strand_id
1 'polypeptide(L)'
;MKIPGIKFYARVGLMAFAGLLTLNSCSKNDDDGPGQQDGTIVYAAVWEESGSGNAMIRLMKNGVAVELTGAGSSAGAMSVFVHKGDVYVAGHQESSSGVEIAKYWKNGVSIDLSDGGADANSSSIFVVDE
;
A
#
# COMPACT_ATOMS: atom_id res chain seq x y z
N MET A 1 20.80 0.33 36.51
CA MET A 1 21.78 1.08 35.69
C MET A 1 21.17 1.24 34.32
N LYS A 2 20.68 2.45 34.03
CA LYS A 2 19.77 2.76 32.93
C LYS A 2 20.54 3.75 32.04
N ILE A 3 20.88 3.35 30.82
CA ILE A 3 21.49 4.25 29.83
C ILE A 3 20.44 4.48 28.74
N PRO A 4 19.68 5.59 28.77
CA PRO A 4 18.81 5.97 27.67
C PRO A 4 19.54 6.96 26.77
N GLY A 5 19.38 6.79 25.46
CA GLY A 5 19.67 7.85 24.50
C GLY A 5 20.42 7.36 23.27
N ILE A 6 19.74 7.44 22.13
CA ILE A 6 20.19 8.22 20.96
C ILE A 6 18.96 8.33 20.05
N LYS A 7 18.39 9.54 19.96
CA LYS A 7 17.46 9.96 18.92
C LYS A 7 18.24 10.91 18.02
N PHE A 8 18.49 10.54 16.77
CA PHE A 8 19.07 11.44 15.78
C PHE A 8 17.97 12.28 15.15
N TYR A 9 17.94 13.57 15.47
CA TYR A 9 17.22 14.58 14.69
C TYR A 9 18.24 15.30 13.81
N ALA A 10 18.18 15.09 12.49
CA ALA A 10 18.96 15.89 11.56
C ALA A 10 18.23 17.22 11.32
N ARG A 11 18.74 18.30 11.92
CA ARG A 11 18.51 19.66 11.45
C ARG A 11 19.76 20.10 10.72
N VAL A 12 19.71 20.23 9.40
CA VAL A 12 20.71 20.99 8.64
C VAL A 12 20.06 22.31 8.25
N GLY A 13 20.54 23.38 8.88
CA GLY A 13 20.18 24.75 8.57
C GLY A 13 20.98 25.30 7.40
N LEU A 14 20.28 26.06 6.56
CA LEU A 14 20.65 27.36 6.02
C LEU A 14 22.15 27.64 5.75
N MET A 15 22.53 27.68 4.47
CA MET A 15 23.45 28.70 3.95
C MET A 15 22.99 29.16 2.57
N ALA A 16 22.84 30.48 2.45
CA ALA A 16 22.49 31.21 1.25
C ALA A 16 23.67 31.24 0.26
N PHE A 17 23.38 31.10 -1.03
CA PHE A 17 24.21 31.70 -2.07
C PHE A 17 23.30 32.47 -3.02
N ALA A 18 23.53 33.79 -3.05
CA ALA A 18 22.86 34.74 -3.91
C ALA A 18 23.40 34.64 -5.35
N GLY A 19 22.50 34.49 -6.30
CA GLY A 19 22.74 34.68 -7.74
C GLY A 19 21.47 35.24 -8.37
N LEU A 20 21.43 36.56 -8.50
CA LEU A 20 20.32 37.36 -9.05
C LEU A 20 20.43 37.43 -10.59
N LEU A 21 19.29 37.42 -11.30
CA LEU A 21 18.91 38.08 -12.59
C LEU A 21 17.71 37.28 -13.18
N THR A 22 16.53 37.76 -13.56
CA THR A 22 15.81 39.06 -13.54
C THR A 22 14.30 38.80 -13.70
N LEU A 23 13.52 39.81 -13.32
CA LEU A 23 12.08 39.90 -13.07
C LEU A 23 11.16 39.70 -14.30
N ASN A 24 10.01 39.03 -14.13
CA ASN A 24 8.70 39.69 -13.92
C ASN A 24 7.49 38.74 -14.00
N SER A 25 6.59 38.94 -13.02
CA SER A 25 5.13 38.90 -13.15
C SER A 25 4.43 37.56 -13.44
N CYS A 26 3.86 36.95 -12.40
CA CYS A 26 2.38 36.88 -12.27
C CYS A 26 1.99 36.53 -10.82
N SER A 27 1.11 37.36 -10.26
CA SER A 27 0.60 37.30 -8.89
C SER A 27 -0.09 35.96 -8.58
N LYS A 28 0.38 35.27 -7.55
CA LYS A 28 -0.51 34.66 -6.56
C LYS A 28 0.00 35.09 -5.18
N ASN A 29 -0.57 36.17 -4.67
CA ASN A 29 -0.61 36.38 -3.24
C ASN A 29 -1.67 35.42 -2.72
N ASP A 30 -1.24 34.26 -2.25
CA ASP A 30 -1.82 33.56 -1.10
C ASP A 30 -0.68 32.70 -0.53
N ASP A 31 -0.37 32.97 0.73
CA ASP A 31 0.62 32.29 1.56
C ASP A 31 0.10 30.89 1.89
N ASP A 32 0.30 29.94 0.98
CA ASP A 32 0.09 28.53 1.29
C ASP A 32 1.30 28.04 2.09
N GLY A 33 1.20 28.13 3.42
CA GLY A 33 2.02 27.34 4.34
C GLY A 33 2.07 25.86 3.91
N PRO A 34 3.01 25.03 4.42
CA PRO A 34 3.27 23.69 3.86
C PRO A 34 1.96 22.94 3.65
N GLY A 35 1.58 22.83 2.37
CA GLY A 35 0.23 22.49 1.96
C GLY A 35 -0.26 21.26 2.69
N GLN A 36 -1.30 21.43 3.49
CA GLN A 36 -2.05 20.32 4.06
C GLN A 36 -2.68 19.58 2.88
N GLN A 37 -2.06 18.46 2.47
CA GLN A 37 -2.65 17.56 1.50
C GLN A 37 -3.99 17.09 2.08
N ASP A 38 -5.08 17.43 1.40
CA ASP A 38 -6.42 17.04 1.78
C ASP A 38 -6.59 15.52 1.66
N GLY A 39 -6.28 14.82 2.76
CA GLY A 39 -7.00 13.71 3.36
C GLY A 39 -7.28 12.43 2.56
N THR A 40 -6.99 12.37 1.27
CA THR A 40 -7.40 11.26 0.41
C THR A 40 -6.43 10.10 0.58
N ILE A 41 -6.87 9.04 1.26
CA ILE A 41 -6.11 7.79 1.33
C ILE A 41 -6.51 6.88 0.17
N VAL A 42 -5.57 6.63 -0.73
CA VAL A 42 -5.78 5.68 -1.84
C VAL A 42 -5.26 4.31 -1.41
N TYR A 43 -6.11 3.30 -1.56
CA TYR A 43 -5.75 1.90 -1.45
C TYR A 43 -5.81 1.27 -2.84
N ALA A 44 -4.68 0.74 -3.29
CA ALA A 44 -4.60 -0.02 -4.53
C ALA A 44 -3.99 -1.39 -4.25
N ALA A 45 -4.63 -2.45 -4.70
CA ALA A 45 -3.96 -3.74 -4.80
C ALA A 45 -3.26 -3.80 -6.16
N VAL A 46 -1.97 -4.02 -6.15
CA VAL A 46 -1.14 -4.11 -7.35
C VAL A 46 -0.49 -5.49 -7.39
N TRP A 47 -0.31 -6.03 -8.59
CA TRP A 47 0.54 -7.18 -8.81
C TRP A 47 1.93 -6.69 -9.23
N GLU A 48 2.97 -7.33 -8.73
CA GLU A 48 4.33 -7.12 -9.21
C GLU A 48 4.98 -8.47 -9.49
N GLU A 49 5.56 -8.61 -10.69
CA GLU A 49 6.34 -9.78 -11.04
C GLU A 49 7.63 -9.78 -10.21
N SER A 50 7.80 -10.83 -9.43
CA SER A 50 9.10 -11.13 -8.84
C SER A 50 10.06 -11.60 -9.93
N GLY A 51 11.37 -11.38 -9.74
CA GLY A 51 12.39 -11.83 -10.68
C GLY A 51 12.44 -13.36 -10.92
N SER A 52 11.63 -14.15 -10.19
CA SER A 52 11.42 -15.58 -10.41
C SER A 52 10.18 -15.93 -11.25
N GLY A 53 9.46 -14.95 -11.78
CA GLY A 53 8.26 -15.15 -12.61
C GLY A 53 6.95 -15.30 -11.83
N ASN A 54 6.97 -15.15 -10.50
CA ASN A 54 5.75 -15.21 -9.68
C ASN A 54 5.20 -13.80 -9.43
N ALA A 55 3.89 -13.60 -9.62
CA ALA A 55 3.23 -12.34 -9.33
C ALA A 55 2.81 -12.26 -7.85
N MET A 56 3.34 -11.30 -7.09
CA MET A 56 2.94 -11.05 -5.70
C MET A 56 1.93 -9.90 -5.62
N ILE A 57 1.01 -9.95 -4.65
CA ILE A 57 0.08 -8.85 -4.40
C ILE A 57 0.66 -7.91 -3.35
N ARG A 58 0.69 -6.61 -3.66
CA ARG A 58 0.95 -5.55 -2.68
C ARG A 58 -0.25 -4.64 -2.54
N LEU A 59 -0.56 -4.26 -1.31
CA LEU A 59 -1.48 -3.19 -0.98
C LEU A 59 -0.70 -1.88 -0.83
N MET A 60 -0.96 -0.90 -1.71
CA MET A 60 -0.40 0.43 -1.63
C MET A 60 -1.32 1.33 -0.82
N LYS A 61 -0.85 1.86 0.31
CA LYS A 61 -1.50 2.92 1.10
C LYS A 61 -0.69 4.20 0.99
N ASN A 62 -1.19 5.21 0.26
CA ASN A 62 -0.49 6.49 0.07
C ASN A 62 0.95 6.34 -0.44
N GLY A 63 1.18 5.40 -1.36
CA GLY A 63 2.50 5.11 -1.90
C GLY A 63 3.37 4.18 -1.03
N VAL A 64 2.92 3.79 0.17
CA VAL A 64 3.61 2.81 1.01
C VAL A 64 3.05 1.41 0.73
N ALA A 65 3.91 0.49 0.32
CA ALA A 65 3.53 -0.89 0.05
C ALA A 65 3.42 -1.73 1.33
N VAL A 66 2.36 -2.53 1.42
CA VAL A 66 2.15 -3.60 2.39
C VAL A 66 2.03 -4.90 1.60
N GLU A 67 2.90 -5.87 1.89
CA GLU A 67 2.86 -7.18 1.24
C GLU A 67 1.64 -7.97 1.74
N LEU A 68 0.85 -8.53 0.81
CA LEU A 68 -0.31 -9.37 1.16
C LEU A 68 -0.02 -10.87 1.01
N THR A 69 0.91 -11.22 0.14
CA THR A 69 1.23 -12.61 -0.21
C THR A 69 2.71 -12.87 0.03
N GLY A 70 3.03 -14.05 0.57
CA GLY A 70 4.42 -14.46 0.74
C GLY A 70 5.17 -14.56 -0.60
N ALA A 71 6.50 -14.43 -0.52
CA ALA A 71 7.37 -14.50 -1.68
C ALA A 71 7.22 -15.82 -2.46
N GLY A 72 6.98 -15.72 -3.77
CA GLY A 72 7.06 -16.85 -4.71
C GLY A 72 5.74 -17.56 -5.02
N SER A 73 4.59 -17.09 -4.54
CA SER A 73 3.27 -17.56 -5.00
C SER A 73 2.67 -16.60 -6.02
N SER A 74 2.12 -17.14 -7.12
CA SER A 74 1.27 -16.39 -8.04
C SER A 74 -0.04 -16.02 -7.35
N ALA A 75 -0.44 -14.75 -7.36
CA ALA A 75 -1.65 -14.31 -6.72
C ALA A 75 -2.25 -13.08 -7.44
N GLY A 76 -3.58 -13.01 -7.47
CA GLY A 76 -4.33 -11.90 -8.04
C GLY A 76 -5.28 -11.27 -7.03
N ALA A 77 -5.27 -9.93 -6.92
CA ALA A 77 -6.26 -9.17 -6.17
C ALA A 77 -7.30 -8.55 -7.11
N MET A 78 -8.57 -8.82 -6.83
CA MET A 78 -9.70 -8.42 -7.68
C MET A 78 -10.50 -7.25 -7.08
N SER A 79 -10.50 -7.11 -5.76
CA SER A 79 -11.28 -6.07 -5.08
C SER A 79 -10.62 -5.65 -3.78
N VAL A 80 -10.74 -4.36 -3.45
CA VAL A 80 -10.32 -3.77 -2.18
C VAL A 80 -11.52 -3.07 -1.56
N PHE A 81 -11.75 -3.28 -0.27
CA PHE A 81 -12.77 -2.60 0.52
C PHE A 81 -12.17 -2.10 1.82
N VAL A 82 -12.55 -0.89 2.25
CA VAL A 82 -12.08 -0.31 3.52
C VAL A 82 -13.27 -0.08 4.41
N HIS A 83 -13.25 -0.66 5.60
CA HIS A 83 -14.31 -0.50 6.59
C HIS A 83 -13.72 -0.19 7.96
N LYS A 84 -14.11 0.94 8.55
CA LYS A 84 -13.69 1.36 9.91
C LYS A 84 -12.17 1.27 10.15
N GLY A 85 -11.37 1.53 9.12
CA GLY A 85 -9.90 1.51 9.19
C GLY A 85 -9.25 0.16 8.87
N ASP A 86 -10.04 -0.92 8.79
CA ASP A 86 -9.57 -2.20 8.28
C ASP A 86 -9.63 -2.22 6.75
N VAL A 87 -8.61 -2.82 6.13
CA VAL A 87 -8.55 -3.04 4.69
C VAL A 87 -8.77 -4.50 4.39
N TYR A 88 -9.70 -4.76 3.48
CA TYR A 88 -10.09 -6.07 3.00
C TYR A 88 -9.72 -6.16 1.53
N VAL A 89 -9.10 -7.26 1.12
CA VAL A 89 -8.78 -7.53 -0.28
C VAL A 89 -9.33 -8.89 -0.64
N ALA A 90 -10.03 -9.02 -1.76
CA ALA A 90 -10.50 -10.30 -2.28
C ALA A 90 -9.69 -10.71 -3.53
N GLY A 91 -9.44 -12.00 -3.68
CA GLY A 91 -8.72 -12.53 -4.81
C GLY A 91 -8.43 -14.04 -4.70
N HIS A 92 -7.28 -14.44 -5.23
CA HIS A 92 -6.79 -15.81 -5.17
C HIS A 92 -5.27 -15.84 -4.97
N GLN A 93 -4.76 -16.98 -4.51
CA GLN A 93 -3.34 -17.29 -4.47
C GLN A 93 -3.14 -18.76 -4.84
N GLU A 94 -2.19 -19.01 -5.74
CA GLU A 94 -1.79 -20.34 -6.16
C GLU A 94 -1.13 -21.09 -4.99
N SER A 95 -1.59 -22.31 -4.76
CA SER A 95 -1.04 -23.25 -3.80
C SER A 95 0.22 -23.93 -4.33
N SER A 96 0.95 -24.66 -3.47
CA SER A 96 2.12 -25.45 -3.89
C SER A 96 1.81 -26.54 -4.92
N SER A 97 0.55 -26.94 -5.07
CA SER A 97 0.09 -27.90 -6.07
C SER A 97 -0.38 -27.25 -7.38
N GLY A 98 -0.27 -25.93 -7.52
CA GLY A 98 -0.71 -25.19 -8.70
C GLY A 98 -2.22 -24.93 -8.77
N VAL A 99 -2.96 -25.18 -7.68
CA VAL A 99 -4.40 -24.89 -7.59
C VAL A 99 -4.61 -23.47 -7.07
N GLU A 100 -5.46 -22.69 -7.72
CA GLU A 100 -5.86 -21.36 -7.25
C GLU A 100 -6.78 -21.48 -6.02
N ILE A 101 -6.34 -20.95 -4.88
CA ILE A 101 -7.14 -20.88 -3.67
C ILE A 101 -7.80 -19.52 -3.60
N ALA A 102 -9.14 -19.46 -3.61
CA ALA A 102 -9.87 -18.24 -3.32
C ALA A 102 -9.54 -17.78 -1.89
N LYS A 103 -9.17 -16.50 -1.73
CA LYS A 103 -8.79 -15.92 -0.44
C LYS A 103 -9.34 -14.50 -0.30
N TYR A 104 -9.46 -14.06 0.95
CA TYR A 104 -9.43 -12.63 1.25
C TYR A 104 -8.32 -12.31 2.24
N TRP A 105 -7.81 -11.09 2.19
CA TRP A 105 -6.83 -10.58 3.15
C TRP A 105 -7.45 -9.49 3.98
N LYS A 106 -7.33 -9.59 5.31
CA LYS A 106 -7.66 -8.51 6.25
C LYS A 106 -6.35 -7.97 6.82
N ASN A 107 -6.04 -6.71 6.52
CA ASN A 107 -4.82 -6.03 7.00
C ASN A 107 -3.53 -6.86 6.78
N GLY A 108 -3.41 -7.52 5.62
CA GLY A 108 -2.26 -8.36 5.28
C GLY A 108 -2.35 -9.81 5.70
N VAL A 109 -3.31 -10.19 6.54
CA VAL A 109 -3.51 -11.59 6.95
C VAL A 109 -4.49 -12.27 6.01
N SER A 110 -4.09 -13.37 5.39
CA SER A 110 -4.91 -14.16 4.46
C SER A 110 -5.88 -15.10 5.18
N ILE A 111 -7.09 -15.22 4.65
CA ILE A 111 -8.10 -16.20 5.03
C ILE A 111 -8.56 -16.95 3.76
N ASP A 112 -8.62 -18.27 3.86
CA ASP A 112 -9.02 -19.15 2.75
C ASP A 112 -10.55 -19.23 2.65
N LEU A 113 -11.06 -19.09 1.43
CA LEU A 113 -12.48 -19.18 1.08
C LEU A 113 -12.82 -20.48 0.35
N SER A 114 -11.81 -21.26 -0.02
CA SER A 114 -11.94 -22.54 -0.71
C SER A 114 -11.00 -23.56 -0.08
N ASP A 115 -11.30 -24.84 -0.26
CA ASP A 115 -10.56 -25.97 0.33
C ASP A 115 -9.36 -26.42 -0.52
N GLY A 116 -9.18 -25.86 -1.72
CA GLY A 116 -8.14 -26.23 -2.67
C GLY A 116 -8.39 -27.54 -3.42
N GLY A 117 -9.62 -28.05 -3.44
CA GLY A 117 -9.99 -29.21 -4.25
C GLY A 117 -10.12 -28.91 -5.76
N ALA A 118 -10.31 -27.64 -6.12
CA ALA A 118 -10.36 -27.13 -7.48
C ALA A 118 -10.02 -25.63 -7.50
N ASP A 119 -9.69 -25.10 -8.68
CA ASP A 119 -9.40 -23.68 -8.85
C ASP A 119 -10.60 -22.82 -8.43
N ALA A 120 -10.33 -21.82 -7.61
CA ALA A 120 -11.32 -20.90 -7.11
C ALA A 120 -10.77 -19.46 -7.02
N ASN A 121 -11.63 -18.48 -7.29
CA ASN A 121 -11.28 -17.06 -7.24
C ASN A 121 -12.40 -16.25 -6.58
N SER A 122 -12.03 -15.27 -5.74
CA SER A 122 -12.95 -14.30 -5.16
C SER A 122 -12.90 -12.97 -5.93
N SER A 123 -14.01 -12.61 -6.56
CA SER A 123 -14.08 -11.44 -7.46
C SER A 123 -14.39 -10.12 -6.76
N SER A 124 -15.12 -10.13 -5.64
CA SER A 124 -15.50 -8.92 -4.91
C SER A 124 -15.65 -9.17 -3.42
N ILE A 125 -15.61 -8.09 -2.64
CA ILE A 125 -15.88 -8.11 -1.20
C ILE A 125 -16.65 -6.85 -0.80
N PHE A 126 -17.64 -7.02 0.09
CA PHE A 126 -18.33 -5.93 0.77
C PHE A 126 -18.38 -6.27 2.26
N VAL A 127 -18.34 -5.25 3.11
CA VAL A 127 -18.39 -5.41 4.57
C VAL A 127 -19.46 -4.46 5.11
N VAL A 128 -20.32 -4.99 5.99
CA VAL A 128 -21.38 -4.24 6.67
C VAL A 128 -21.26 -4.44 8.18
N ASP A 129 -21.84 -3.50 8.93
CA ASP A 129 -22.07 -3.69 10.35
C ASP A 129 -23.26 -4.63 10.58
N GLU A 130 -23.28 -5.33 11.72
CA GLU A 130 -24.43 -6.13 12.19
C GLU A 130 -25.63 -5.26 12.61
#